data_AF-A0A1P8JWV1-F1
#
_entry.id   AF-A0A1P8JWV1-F1
#
_cell.length_a   1.000
_cell.length_b   1.000
_cell.length_c   1.000
_cell.angle_alpha   90.00
_cell.angle_beta   90.00
_cell.angle_gamma   90.00
#
_symmetry.space_group_name_H-M   'P 1'
#
loop_
_entity.id
_entity.type
_entity.pdbx_description
1 polymer ?
#
loop_
_entity_poly.entity_id
_entity_poly.type
_entity_poly.pdbx_seq_one_letter_code
_entity_poly.pdbx_strand_id
1 'polypeptide(L)'
;MDASPPLSPAPAVAPVALESADAAAELRDAFDPATGHWAFPQAGDFWDAVRAAHARGQRGAGARMAIVDTACDLGIPLLARASGGRAVLASAPGEPTAHGTAVALLVATVAPEAALDLYEITQDGQPSLARIAEALAQIAASEASIVCMSLGMPQDYNLDAATAWVHAHAGSRGLPGVLDAVVARPGWPKHQITACRAEVCLCRAVDGLRPSGKRVLAAVGNSPGQAFCPASAAGAIAVGFQLDRRERVALHEAAWSAAPDYAQSQLTDATLMQPAGVLGSSFATPLLAGALALGIGAGNPDDDLRRLMASAQIGALADIDMAEWYSRPQGEDDARDAELEKRLAYTYAVAIQAHPHYPGLAPETLLGSAIFGASFIINAGLFFMGTGELELARQLLSWARAVVPGNCHAAANLGKTFYLMAQRSEDGQTMALAEAASGEYAAAIALRPRFEPYLQEKAKIDAFIRTDAVR
;
A
#
# COMPACT_ATOMS: atom_id res chain seq x y z
N MET A 1 -47.16 -23.31 13.90
CA MET A 1 -47.17 -21.91 13.45
C MET A 1 -45.95 -21.27 14.08
N ASP A 2 -44.80 -21.36 13.40
CA ASP A 2 -43.57 -20.71 13.84
C ASP A 2 -43.69 -19.22 13.53
N ALA A 3 -43.92 -18.43 14.57
CA ALA A 3 -43.81 -16.98 14.48
C ALA A 3 -42.32 -16.66 14.49
N SER A 4 -41.75 -16.41 13.30
CA SER A 4 -40.44 -15.78 13.18
C SER A 4 -40.42 -14.52 14.06
N PRO A 5 -39.40 -14.32 14.89
CA PRO A 5 -39.32 -13.13 15.73
C PRO A 5 -39.39 -11.87 14.84
N PRO A 6 -40.08 -10.81 15.30
CA PRO A 6 -40.21 -9.58 14.54
C PRO A 6 -38.81 -9.05 14.21
N LEU A 7 -38.56 -8.80 12.92
CA LEU A 7 -37.36 -8.12 12.46
C LEU A 7 -37.21 -6.83 13.27
N SER A 8 -36.08 -6.69 13.95
CA SER A 8 -35.75 -5.44 14.64
C SER A 8 -35.89 -4.26 13.66
N PRO A 9 -36.37 -3.08 14.12
CA PRO A 9 -36.50 -1.92 13.26
C PRO A 9 -35.20 -1.68 12.52
N ALA A 10 -35.29 -1.35 11.24
CA ALA A 10 -34.12 -1.03 10.42
C ALA A 10 -33.31 0.06 11.15
N PRO A 11 -32.00 -0.15 11.39
CA PRO A 11 -31.18 0.86 12.05
C PRO A 11 -31.23 2.16 11.25
N ALA A 12 -31.26 3.30 11.94
CA ALA A 12 -31.15 4.60 11.31
C ALA A 12 -29.90 4.62 10.41
N VAL A 13 -30.01 5.18 9.20
CA VAL A 13 -28.89 5.27 8.26
C VAL A 13 -27.78 6.07 8.92
N ALA A 14 -26.62 5.44 9.13
CA ALA A 14 -25.45 6.11 9.66
C ALA A 14 -25.05 7.27 8.72
N PRO A 15 -24.68 8.45 9.25
CA PRO A 15 -24.24 9.55 8.41
C PRO A 15 -22.98 9.15 7.63
N VAL A 16 -22.84 9.69 6.43
CA VAL A 16 -21.58 9.63 5.68
C VAL A 16 -20.55 10.44 6.45
N ALA A 17 -19.47 9.79 6.86
CA ALA A 17 -18.37 10.46 7.54
C ALA A 17 -17.29 10.85 6.52
N LEU A 18 -16.76 12.05 6.69
CA LEU A 18 -15.44 12.39 6.17
C LEU A 18 -14.44 11.84 7.19
N GLU A 19 -13.59 10.92 6.74
CA GLU A 19 -12.55 10.40 7.61
C GLU A 19 -11.50 11.52 7.82
N SER A 20 -11.06 11.75 9.05
CA SER A 20 -9.98 12.71 9.37
C SER A 20 -10.25 14.19 9.01
N ALA A 21 -11.47 14.72 9.23
CA ALA A 21 -11.80 16.13 8.93
C ALA A 21 -10.84 17.16 9.56
N ASP A 22 -10.42 16.96 10.81
CA ASP A 22 -9.46 17.87 11.48
C ASP A 22 -8.07 17.82 10.83
N ALA A 23 -7.56 16.61 10.58
CA ALA A 23 -6.27 16.43 9.92
C ALA A 23 -6.30 16.91 8.46
N ALA A 24 -7.46 16.99 7.82
CA ALA A 24 -7.59 17.54 6.47
C ALA A 24 -7.29 19.04 6.39
N ALA A 25 -7.69 19.81 7.40
CA ALA A 25 -7.37 21.23 7.47
C ALA A 25 -5.86 21.44 7.65
N GLU A 26 -5.25 20.70 8.58
CA GLU A 26 -3.80 20.73 8.80
C GLU A 26 -3.02 20.33 7.55
N LEU A 27 -3.47 19.26 6.88
CA LEU A 27 -2.85 18.80 5.65
C LEU A 27 -2.96 19.84 4.55
N ARG A 28 -4.17 20.38 4.28
CA ARG A 28 -4.35 21.47 3.32
C ARG A 28 -3.42 22.65 3.61
N ASP A 29 -3.33 23.06 4.87
CA ASP A 29 -2.52 24.22 5.28
C ASP A 29 -1.02 23.95 5.18
N ALA A 30 -0.60 22.67 5.13
CA ALA A 30 0.75 22.27 4.81
C ALA A 30 1.11 22.41 3.32
N PHE A 31 0.14 22.65 2.43
CA PHE A 31 0.41 22.91 1.01
C PHE A 31 0.62 24.41 0.77
N ASP A 32 1.76 24.78 0.19
CA ASP A 32 2.01 26.14 -0.25
C ASP A 32 1.48 26.33 -1.68
N PRO A 33 0.39 27.10 -1.88
CA PRO A 33 -0.20 27.30 -3.20
C PRO A 33 0.68 28.13 -4.15
N ALA A 34 1.64 28.91 -3.62
CA ALA A 34 2.53 29.73 -4.43
C ALA A 34 3.66 28.90 -5.03
N THR A 35 4.24 27.99 -4.24
CA THR A 35 5.35 27.14 -4.71
C THR A 35 4.88 25.80 -5.26
N GLY A 36 3.67 25.35 -4.91
CA GLY A 36 3.15 24.04 -5.27
C GLY A 36 3.80 22.90 -4.48
N HIS A 37 4.37 23.19 -3.31
CA HIS A 37 5.08 22.23 -2.48
C HIS A 37 4.38 21.98 -1.15
N TRP A 38 4.56 20.77 -0.62
CA TRP A 38 4.11 20.41 0.72
C TRP A 38 5.20 20.70 1.75
N ALA A 39 4.79 21.12 2.94
CA ALA A 39 5.68 21.30 4.09
C ALA A 39 6.09 19.98 4.74
N PHE A 40 5.31 18.90 4.55
CA PHE A 40 5.71 17.58 5.05
C PHE A 40 6.75 16.91 4.14
N PRO A 41 7.65 16.08 4.70
CA PRO A 41 8.66 15.40 3.91
C PRO A 41 8.05 14.40 2.91
N GLN A 42 8.33 14.60 1.61
CA GLN A 42 8.00 13.64 0.56
C GLN A 42 9.11 12.57 0.45
N ALA A 43 9.35 11.83 1.52
CA ALA A 43 10.42 10.84 1.62
C ALA A 43 9.88 9.39 1.74
N GLY A 44 10.75 8.41 1.52
CA GLY A 44 10.43 6.99 1.62
C GLY A 44 9.98 6.36 0.30
N ASP A 45 9.82 5.03 0.33
CA ASP A 45 9.68 4.19 -0.87
C ASP A 45 8.57 4.63 -1.83
N PHE A 46 7.42 5.07 -1.30
CA PHE A 46 6.33 5.60 -2.14
C PHE A 46 6.78 6.83 -2.93
N TRP A 47 7.34 7.84 -2.27
CA TRP A 47 7.76 9.08 -2.92
C TRP A 47 9.01 8.90 -3.79
N ASP A 48 9.90 7.97 -3.42
CA ASP A 48 11.01 7.55 -4.28
C ASP A 48 10.49 6.91 -5.57
N ALA A 49 9.48 6.05 -5.49
CA ALA A 49 8.85 5.44 -6.65
C ALA A 49 8.17 6.47 -7.55
N VAL A 50 7.45 7.45 -6.96
CA VAL A 50 6.84 8.57 -7.69
C VAL A 50 7.90 9.42 -8.38
N ARG A 51 8.99 9.79 -7.70
CA ARG A 51 10.11 10.52 -8.31
C ARG A 51 10.74 9.75 -9.46
N ALA A 52 10.95 8.44 -9.29
CA ALA A 52 11.51 7.59 -10.32
C ALA A 52 10.58 7.51 -11.55
N ALA A 53 9.26 7.44 -11.35
CA ALA A 53 8.27 7.53 -12.42
C ALA A 53 8.35 8.89 -13.14
N HIS A 54 8.37 10.00 -12.40
CA HIS A 54 8.48 11.35 -12.97
C HIS A 54 9.76 11.54 -13.79
N ALA A 55 10.89 11.02 -13.31
CA ALA A 55 12.17 11.06 -14.03
C ALA A 55 12.14 10.31 -15.37
N ARG A 56 11.20 9.36 -15.54
CA ARG A 56 10.95 8.64 -16.80
C ARG A 56 9.87 9.30 -17.66
N GLY A 57 9.35 10.47 -17.25
CA GLY A 57 8.27 11.16 -17.95
C GLY A 57 6.87 10.62 -17.63
N GLN A 58 6.73 9.67 -16.71
CA GLN A 58 5.42 9.22 -16.22
C GLN A 58 4.89 10.25 -15.24
N ARG A 59 4.01 11.14 -15.70
CA ARG A 59 3.45 12.26 -14.89
C ARG A 59 1.93 12.32 -14.88
N GLY A 60 1.27 11.32 -15.48
CA GLY A 60 -0.18 11.21 -15.55
C GLY A 60 -0.83 11.77 -16.81
N ALA A 61 -0.04 12.17 -17.82
CA ALA A 61 -0.57 12.68 -19.08
C ALA A 61 -1.56 11.69 -19.71
N GLY A 62 -2.76 12.18 -20.06
CA GLY A 62 -3.84 11.38 -20.64
C GLY A 62 -4.68 10.59 -19.62
N ALA A 63 -4.26 10.51 -18.36
CA ALA A 63 -5.10 9.96 -17.30
C ALA A 63 -6.20 10.96 -16.92
N ARG A 64 -7.40 10.45 -16.66
CA ARG A 64 -8.55 11.22 -16.17
C ARG A 64 -9.13 10.54 -14.94
N MET A 65 -9.31 11.31 -13.88
CA MET A 65 -9.70 10.83 -12.56
C MET A 65 -10.94 11.57 -12.06
N ALA A 66 -11.88 10.84 -11.47
CA ALA A 66 -13.00 11.41 -10.74
C ALA A 66 -12.66 11.48 -9.25
N ILE A 67 -12.80 12.64 -8.63
CA ILE A 67 -12.67 12.83 -7.18
C ILE A 67 -14.07 13.08 -6.61
N VAL A 68 -14.55 12.17 -5.76
CA VAL A 68 -15.85 12.28 -5.09
C VAL A 68 -15.60 12.66 -3.63
N ASP A 69 -15.73 13.94 -3.33
CA ASP A 69 -15.36 14.49 -2.02
C ASP A 69 -16.11 15.80 -1.73
N THR A 70 -15.83 16.45 -0.60
CA THR A 70 -16.27 17.81 -0.30
C THR A 70 -15.81 18.83 -1.36
N ALA A 71 -16.33 20.05 -1.23
CA ALA A 71 -15.97 21.14 -2.12
C ALA A 71 -14.44 21.36 -2.21
N CYS A 72 -13.96 21.91 -3.31
CA CYS A 72 -12.53 22.14 -3.53
C CYS A 72 -12.24 23.64 -3.66
N ASP A 73 -11.10 24.09 -3.11
CA ASP A 73 -10.61 25.44 -3.33
C ASP A 73 -9.95 25.56 -4.71
N LEU A 74 -10.76 25.94 -5.70
CA LEU A 74 -10.31 26.21 -7.07
C LEU A 74 -9.53 27.52 -7.21
N GLY A 75 -9.35 28.29 -6.13
CA GLY A 75 -8.41 29.41 -6.09
C GLY A 75 -6.94 28.95 -6.12
N ILE A 76 -6.67 27.68 -5.79
CA ILE A 76 -5.32 27.11 -5.83
C ILE A 76 -4.92 26.80 -7.28
N PRO A 77 -3.83 27.40 -7.80
CA PRO A 77 -3.47 27.28 -9.22
C PRO A 77 -3.26 25.84 -9.72
N LEU A 78 -2.72 24.96 -8.86
CA LEU A 78 -2.53 23.55 -9.18
C LEU A 78 -3.87 22.85 -9.46
N LEU A 79 -4.87 23.05 -8.59
CA LEU A 79 -6.19 22.44 -8.75
C LEU A 79 -6.95 23.05 -9.92
N ALA A 80 -6.92 24.39 -10.06
CA ALA A 80 -7.54 25.07 -11.18
C ALA A 80 -7.02 24.55 -12.53
N ARG A 81 -5.71 24.32 -12.65
CA ARG A 81 -5.13 23.74 -13.86
C ARG A 81 -5.60 22.29 -14.09
N ALA A 82 -5.56 21.46 -13.04
CA ALA A 82 -5.87 20.04 -13.14
C ALA A 82 -7.36 19.76 -13.46
N SER A 83 -8.26 20.62 -12.98
CA SER A 83 -9.72 20.51 -13.20
C SER A 83 -10.26 21.37 -14.35
N GLY A 84 -9.41 22.18 -14.99
CA GLY A 84 -9.86 23.19 -15.96
C GLY A 84 -10.68 24.32 -15.30
N GLY A 85 -10.47 24.56 -14.01
CA GLY A 85 -11.02 25.68 -13.26
C GLY A 85 -12.46 25.52 -12.81
N ARG A 86 -13.01 24.29 -12.83
CA ARG A 86 -14.40 24.03 -12.43
C ARG A 86 -14.59 22.62 -11.85
N ALA A 87 -15.58 22.48 -10.98
CA ALA A 87 -16.14 21.18 -10.64
C ALA A 87 -17.10 20.70 -11.73
N VAL A 88 -17.20 19.38 -11.91
CA VAL A 88 -18.21 18.76 -12.78
C VAL A 88 -19.56 18.79 -12.10
N LEU A 89 -19.60 18.41 -10.82
CA LEU A 89 -20.73 18.61 -9.92
C LEU A 89 -20.29 19.60 -8.84
N ALA A 90 -20.83 20.82 -8.88
CA ALA A 90 -20.46 21.89 -7.95
C ALA A 90 -21.38 21.92 -6.73
N SER A 91 -20.80 22.12 -5.55
CA SER A 91 -21.48 22.36 -4.29
C SER A 91 -21.98 23.81 -4.20
N ALA A 92 -22.86 24.08 -3.24
CA ALA A 92 -23.30 25.45 -2.99
C ALA A 92 -22.12 26.33 -2.52
N PRO A 93 -22.12 27.65 -2.80
CA PRO A 93 -21.10 28.54 -2.26
C PRO A 93 -21.04 28.52 -0.73
N GLY A 94 -19.83 28.48 -0.17
CA GLY A 94 -19.60 28.50 1.28
C GLY A 94 -19.51 27.11 1.94
N GLU A 95 -19.65 26.04 1.16
CA GLU A 95 -19.43 24.68 1.66
C GLU A 95 -17.97 24.46 2.11
N PRO A 96 -17.72 23.61 3.13
CA PRO A 96 -16.36 23.33 3.59
C PRO A 96 -15.49 22.73 2.48
N THR A 97 -14.29 23.27 2.30
CA THR A 97 -13.38 22.87 1.21
C THR A 97 -12.17 22.06 1.64
N ALA A 98 -11.88 21.96 2.94
CA ALA A 98 -10.58 21.49 3.42
C ALA A 98 -10.24 20.06 2.96
N HIS A 99 -11.18 19.13 3.14
CA HIS A 99 -10.96 17.71 2.83
C HIS A 99 -10.81 17.44 1.33
N GLY A 100 -11.72 17.95 0.50
CA GLY A 100 -11.70 17.77 -0.94
C GLY A 100 -10.48 18.42 -1.57
N THR A 101 -10.10 19.59 -1.07
CA THR A 101 -8.87 20.28 -1.48
C THR A 101 -7.63 19.44 -1.17
N ALA A 102 -7.48 18.93 0.07
CA ALA A 102 -6.33 18.11 0.44
C ALA A 102 -6.24 16.83 -0.41
N VAL A 103 -7.36 16.13 -0.60
CA VAL A 103 -7.45 14.91 -1.42
C VAL A 103 -7.06 15.20 -2.88
N ALA A 104 -7.63 16.24 -3.49
CA ALA A 104 -7.32 16.62 -4.87
C ALA A 104 -5.86 17.06 -5.04
N LEU A 105 -5.30 17.79 -4.07
CA LEU A 105 -3.90 18.23 -4.10
C LEU A 105 -2.94 17.05 -4.01
N LEU A 106 -3.22 16.04 -3.18
CA LEU A 106 -2.39 14.83 -3.11
C LEU A 106 -2.35 14.12 -4.45
N VAL A 107 -3.50 13.95 -5.11
CA VAL A 107 -3.57 13.38 -6.47
C VAL A 107 -2.75 14.22 -7.45
N ALA A 108 -2.97 15.54 -7.49
CA ALA A 108 -2.30 16.45 -8.41
C ALA A 108 -0.78 16.57 -8.13
N THR A 109 -0.33 16.21 -6.93
CA THR A 109 1.09 16.15 -6.59
C THR A 109 1.73 14.89 -7.14
N VAL A 110 1.05 13.75 -7.02
CA VAL A 110 1.54 12.46 -7.53
C VAL A 110 1.47 12.40 -9.04
N ALA A 111 0.38 12.85 -9.65
CA ALA A 111 0.13 12.82 -11.11
C ALA A 111 -0.19 14.23 -11.64
N PRO A 112 0.80 15.13 -11.74
CA PRO A 112 0.58 16.56 -12.04
C PRO A 112 0.05 16.86 -13.45
N GLU A 113 0.06 15.89 -14.36
CA GLU A 113 -0.44 16.02 -15.72
C GLU A 113 -1.75 15.23 -15.95
N ALA A 114 -2.31 14.62 -14.90
CA ALA A 114 -3.63 14.00 -14.95
C ALA A 114 -4.75 15.06 -14.89
N ALA A 115 -5.85 14.81 -15.60
CA ALA A 115 -7.05 15.62 -15.53
C ALA A 115 -7.95 15.17 -14.36
N LEU A 116 -8.49 16.12 -13.59
CA LEU A 116 -9.34 15.87 -12.43
C LEU A 116 -10.78 16.34 -12.69
N ASP A 117 -11.71 15.40 -12.68
CA ASP A 117 -13.14 15.69 -12.63
C ASP A 117 -13.57 15.73 -11.16
N LEU A 118 -13.84 16.92 -10.64
CA LEU A 118 -14.22 17.13 -9.24
C LEU A 118 -15.74 17.01 -9.08
N TYR A 119 -16.18 16.12 -8.20
CA TYR A 119 -17.58 15.91 -7.86
C TYR A 119 -17.79 16.27 -6.40
N GLU A 120 -18.25 17.49 -6.16
CA GLU A 120 -18.43 18.05 -4.83
C GLU A 120 -19.76 17.58 -4.24
N ILE A 121 -19.70 16.77 -3.19
CA ILE A 121 -20.86 16.05 -2.65
C ILE A 121 -21.47 16.67 -1.39
N THR A 122 -21.01 17.85 -0.99
CA THR A 122 -21.51 18.51 0.22
C THR A 122 -22.83 19.24 -0.01
N GLN A 123 -23.66 19.22 1.03
CA GLN A 123 -24.89 19.99 1.13
C GLN A 123 -25.10 20.34 2.61
N ASP A 124 -25.33 21.62 2.90
CA ASP A 124 -25.55 22.12 4.26
C ASP A 124 -24.37 21.79 5.20
N GLY A 125 -23.15 21.85 4.67
CA GLY A 125 -21.91 21.59 5.40
C GLY A 125 -21.56 20.12 5.61
N GLN A 126 -22.34 19.18 5.06
CA GLN A 126 -22.15 17.74 5.27
C GLN A 126 -22.19 16.96 3.95
N PRO A 127 -21.53 15.79 3.85
CA PRO A 127 -21.67 14.92 2.69
C PRO A 127 -23.12 14.45 2.50
N SER A 128 -23.65 14.59 1.28
CA SER A 128 -25.04 14.22 0.93
C SER A 128 -25.07 12.95 0.10
N LEU A 129 -25.79 11.93 0.59
CA LEU A 129 -25.98 10.67 -0.15
C LEU A 129 -26.62 10.87 -1.53
N ALA A 130 -27.55 11.82 -1.65
CA ALA A 130 -28.17 12.14 -2.93
C ALA A 130 -27.14 12.69 -3.93
N ARG A 131 -26.25 13.57 -3.46
CA ARG A 131 -25.17 14.12 -4.29
C ARG A 131 -24.11 13.08 -4.64
N ILE A 132 -23.79 12.16 -3.72
CA ILE A 132 -22.90 11.03 -4.01
C ILE A 132 -23.51 10.13 -5.10
N ALA A 133 -24.80 9.82 -4.99
CA ALA A 133 -25.49 9.02 -6.00
C ALA A 133 -25.50 9.72 -7.37
N GLU A 134 -25.75 11.03 -7.41
CA GLU A 134 -25.65 11.84 -8.62
C GLU A 134 -24.24 11.83 -9.21
N ALA A 135 -23.21 12.02 -8.39
CA ALA A 135 -21.82 11.96 -8.81
C ALA A 135 -21.49 10.61 -9.45
N LEU A 136 -21.85 9.50 -8.80
CA LEU A 136 -21.61 8.14 -9.34
C LEU A 136 -22.35 7.91 -10.66
N ALA A 137 -23.57 8.42 -10.81
CA ALA A 137 -24.31 8.35 -12.07
C ALA A 137 -23.62 9.12 -13.20
N GLN A 138 -23.09 10.33 -12.92
CA GLN A 138 -22.34 11.10 -13.90
C GLN A 138 -20.98 10.45 -14.23
N ILE A 139 -20.29 9.89 -13.23
CA ILE A 139 -19.01 9.18 -13.41
C ILE A 139 -19.18 7.95 -14.32
N ALA A 140 -20.28 7.21 -14.18
CA ALA A 140 -20.58 6.04 -15.00
C ALA A 140 -20.57 6.36 -16.51
N ALA A 141 -20.97 7.59 -16.88
CA ALA A 141 -21.01 8.09 -18.25
C ALA A 141 -19.78 8.94 -18.64
N SER A 142 -18.85 9.19 -17.72
CA SER A 142 -17.66 10.02 -17.94
C SER A 142 -16.50 9.24 -18.57
N GLU A 143 -15.46 9.97 -19.01
CA GLU A 143 -14.19 9.40 -19.49
C GLU A 143 -13.21 9.08 -18.34
N ALA A 144 -13.53 9.43 -17.09
CA ALA A 144 -12.65 9.13 -15.95
C ALA A 144 -12.50 7.61 -15.80
N SER A 145 -11.27 7.09 -15.70
CA SER A 145 -11.02 5.64 -15.53
C SER A 145 -10.69 5.25 -14.09
N ILE A 146 -10.33 6.24 -13.27
CA ILE A 146 -10.00 6.08 -11.86
C ILE A 146 -10.97 6.94 -11.06
N VAL A 147 -11.55 6.38 -10.00
CA VAL A 147 -12.49 7.07 -9.11
C VAL A 147 -11.91 7.03 -7.70
N CYS A 148 -11.67 8.19 -7.11
CA CYS A 148 -11.15 8.35 -5.75
C CYS A 148 -12.28 8.77 -4.80
N MET A 149 -12.57 7.95 -3.79
CA MET A 149 -13.59 8.19 -2.78
C MET A 149 -12.96 8.18 -1.39
N SER A 150 -12.58 9.34 -0.87
CA SER A 150 -12.00 9.47 0.48
C SER A 150 -13.09 9.68 1.54
N LEU A 151 -14.08 8.79 1.56
CA LEU A 151 -15.24 8.85 2.43
C LEU A 151 -15.75 7.44 2.74
N GLY A 152 -16.52 7.32 3.82
CA GLY A 152 -17.13 6.06 4.20
C GLY A 152 -18.36 6.22 5.09
N MET A 153 -19.23 5.23 5.04
CA MET A 153 -20.24 5.00 6.07
C MET A 153 -19.84 3.75 6.84
N PRO A 154 -19.69 3.82 8.18
CA PRO A 154 -19.37 2.65 8.97
C PRO A 154 -20.48 1.59 8.84
N GLN A 155 -20.06 0.33 8.81
CA GLN A 155 -20.90 -0.85 8.74
C GLN A 155 -20.35 -1.88 9.72
N ASP A 156 -21.24 -2.65 10.33
CA ASP A 156 -20.84 -3.84 11.07
C ASP A 156 -20.36 -4.91 10.07
N TYR A 157 -19.28 -5.61 10.40
CA TYR A 157 -18.89 -6.81 9.66
C TYR A 157 -19.05 -8.06 10.51
N ASN A 158 -19.36 -9.17 9.85
CA ASN A 158 -19.61 -10.45 10.48
C ASN A 158 -18.30 -11.25 10.56
N LEU A 159 -17.66 -11.24 11.75
CA LEU A 159 -16.47 -12.04 12.03
C LEU A 159 -16.71 -13.54 11.79
N ASP A 160 -17.91 -14.06 12.10
CA ASP A 160 -18.24 -15.47 11.87
C ASP A 160 -18.22 -15.80 10.37
N ALA A 161 -18.64 -14.86 9.51
CA ALA A 161 -18.55 -15.03 8.06
C ALA A 161 -17.09 -15.05 7.58
N ALA A 162 -16.22 -14.25 8.17
CA ALA A 162 -14.78 -14.27 7.87
C ALA A 162 -14.16 -15.60 8.29
N THR A 163 -14.45 -16.06 9.52
CA THR A 163 -13.98 -17.35 10.04
C THR A 163 -14.52 -18.51 9.21
N ALA A 164 -15.80 -18.49 8.83
CA ALA A 164 -16.40 -19.51 7.96
C ALA A 164 -15.74 -19.53 6.57
N TRP A 165 -15.44 -18.37 5.99
CA TRP A 165 -14.73 -18.29 4.72
C TRP A 165 -13.32 -18.90 4.81
N VAL A 166 -12.57 -18.55 5.86
CA VAL A 166 -11.24 -19.12 6.12
C VAL A 166 -11.34 -20.63 6.25
N HIS A 167 -12.28 -21.16 7.03
CA HIS A 167 -12.47 -22.61 7.16
C HIS A 167 -12.85 -23.28 5.83
N ALA A 168 -13.71 -22.66 5.03
CA ALA A 168 -14.16 -23.21 3.74
C ALA A 168 -13.02 -23.31 2.71
N HIS A 169 -12.06 -22.37 2.73
CA HIS A 169 -10.95 -22.34 1.78
C HIS A 169 -9.67 -22.99 2.32
N ALA A 170 -9.49 -23.00 3.64
CA ALA A 170 -8.43 -23.77 4.29
C ALA A 170 -8.68 -25.28 4.15
N GLY A 171 -9.92 -25.75 4.36
CA GLY A 171 -10.32 -27.15 4.16
C GLY A 171 -9.29 -28.19 4.63
N SER A 172 -9.02 -29.21 3.80
CA SER A 172 -7.93 -30.18 4.00
C SER A 172 -6.57 -29.74 3.45
N ARG A 173 -6.51 -28.58 2.76
CA ARG A 173 -5.29 -28.04 2.13
C ARG A 173 -4.49 -27.14 3.07
N GLY A 174 -5.06 -26.72 4.20
CA GLY A 174 -4.43 -25.81 5.14
C GLY A 174 -4.19 -24.42 4.55
N LEU A 175 -3.17 -23.73 5.05
CA LEU A 175 -2.73 -22.41 4.57
C LEU A 175 -2.51 -22.36 3.04
N PRO A 176 -1.93 -23.37 2.37
CA PRO A 176 -1.87 -23.44 0.91
C PRO A 176 -3.19 -23.16 0.18
N GLY A 177 -4.30 -23.75 0.65
CA GLY A 177 -5.61 -23.54 0.03
C GLY A 177 -6.11 -22.10 0.17
N VAL A 178 -5.79 -21.45 1.28
CA VAL A 178 -6.13 -20.02 1.52
C VAL A 178 -5.30 -19.13 0.60
N LEU A 179 -4.00 -19.38 0.49
CA LEU A 179 -3.13 -18.56 -0.37
C LEU A 179 -3.48 -18.71 -1.84
N ASP A 180 -3.73 -19.94 -2.32
CA ASP A 180 -4.23 -20.19 -3.68
C ASP A 180 -5.52 -19.42 -3.95
N ALA A 181 -6.43 -19.37 -2.97
CA ALA A 181 -7.69 -18.64 -3.07
C ALA A 181 -7.46 -17.11 -3.13
N VAL A 182 -6.52 -16.57 -2.35
CA VAL A 182 -6.14 -15.15 -2.39
C VAL A 182 -5.52 -14.80 -3.74
N VAL A 183 -4.68 -15.67 -4.32
CA VAL A 183 -4.12 -15.46 -5.67
C VAL A 183 -5.20 -15.53 -6.75
N ALA A 184 -6.12 -16.48 -6.65
CA ALA A 184 -7.19 -16.68 -7.64
C ALA A 184 -8.31 -15.62 -7.55
N ARG A 185 -8.52 -15.04 -6.36
CA ARG A 185 -9.54 -14.02 -6.07
C ARG A 185 -9.00 -12.98 -5.08
N PRO A 186 -8.07 -12.14 -5.53
CA PRO A 186 -7.50 -11.12 -4.65
C PRO A 186 -8.51 -10.02 -4.34
N GLY A 187 -8.34 -9.48 -3.14
CA GLY A 187 -9.42 -8.93 -2.36
C GLY A 187 -9.86 -9.96 -1.33
N TRP A 188 -9.63 -9.64 -0.05
CA TRP A 188 -10.21 -10.36 1.07
C TRP A 188 -11.72 -10.53 0.81
N PRO A 189 -12.43 -11.54 1.35
CA PRO A 189 -13.88 -11.66 1.24
C PRO A 189 -14.65 -10.50 1.91
N LYS A 190 -14.09 -9.29 2.01
CA LYS A 190 -14.69 -8.07 2.56
C LYS A 190 -16.17 -7.95 2.15
N HIS A 191 -16.48 -8.08 0.87
CA HIS A 191 -17.86 -7.98 0.36
C HIS A 191 -18.77 -9.13 0.83
N GLN A 192 -18.21 -10.29 1.18
CA GLN A 192 -18.95 -11.46 1.68
C GLN A 192 -19.13 -11.43 3.20
N ILE A 193 -18.24 -10.74 3.91
CA ILE A 193 -18.28 -10.60 5.38
C ILE A 193 -18.95 -9.29 5.81
N THR A 194 -19.20 -8.38 4.87
CA THR A 194 -19.94 -7.14 5.10
C THR A 194 -21.31 -7.21 4.45
N ALA A 195 -22.37 -7.19 5.26
CA ALA A 195 -23.70 -6.93 4.74
C ALA A 195 -23.92 -5.42 4.80
N CYS A 196 -23.85 -4.73 3.66
CA CYS A 196 -24.29 -3.35 3.57
C CYS A 196 -25.80 -3.31 3.86
N ARG A 197 -26.18 -2.84 5.06
CA ARG A 197 -27.58 -2.84 5.53
C ARG A 197 -28.31 -1.53 5.25
N ALA A 198 -27.60 -0.51 4.75
CA ALA A 198 -28.19 0.77 4.40
C ALA A 198 -29.19 0.64 3.26
N GLU A 199 -30.34 1.33 3.38
CA GLU A 199 -31.35 1.45 2.33
C GLU A 199 -30.74 2.04 1.04
N VAL A 200 -29.90 3.06 1.21
CA VAL A 200 -29.04 3.60 0.16
C VAL A 200 -27.63 3.05 0.34
N CYS A 201 -27.31 1.98 -0.40
CA CYS A 201 -26.01 1.32 -0.30
C CYS A 201 -25.04 1.80 -1.39
N LEU A 202 -24.03 2.59 -1.03
CA LEU A 202 -22.99 3.05 -1.96
C LEU A 202 -22.18 1.90 -2.55
N CYS A 203 -22.03 0.76 -1.85
CA CYS A 203 -21.34 -0.40 -2.40
C CYS A 203 -21.99 -0.91 -3.69
N ARG A 204 -23.34 -0.95 -3.73
CA ARG A 204 -24.06 -1.39 -4.94
C ARG A 204 -23.86 -0.41 -6.10
N ALA A 205 -23.85 0.89 -5.80
CA ALA A 205 -23.59 1.91 -6.82
C ALA A 205 -22.17 1.80 -7.37
N VAL A 206 -21.18 1.59 -6.50
CA VAL A 206 -19.78 1.36 -6.89
C VAL A 206 -19.61 0.06 -7.69
N ASP A 207 -20.26 -1.04 -7.27
CA ASP A 207 -20.25 -2.28 -8.04
C ASP A 207 -20.84 -2.10 -9.45
N GLY A 208 -21.83 -1.22 -9.59
CA GLY A 208 -22.42 -0.82 -10.87
C GLY A 208 -21.47 -0.09 -11.82
N LEU A 209 -20.34 0.45 -11.34
CA LEU A 209 -19.34 1.11 -12.19
C LEU A 209 -18.37 0.13 -12.87
N ARG A 210 -18.28 -1.12 -12.40
CA ARG A 210 -17.34 -2.13 -12.92
C ARG A 210 -17.52 -2.43 -14.41
N PRO A 211 -18.75 -2.61 -14.95
CA PRO A 211 -18.92 -2.89 -16.38
C PRO A 211 -18.38 -1.79 -17.29
N SER A 212 -18.27 -0.56 -16.79
CA SER A 212 -17.70 0.59 -17.50
C SER A 212 -16.18 0.71 -17.37
N GLY A 213 -15.50 -0.30 -16.82
CA GLY A 213 -14.04 -0.33 -16.66
C GLY A 213 -13.50 0.67 -15.65
N LYS A 214 -14.34 1.19 -14.74
CA LYS A 214 -13.92 2.16 -13.71
C LYS A 214 -13.18 1.43 -12.59
N ARG A 215 -12.00 1.93 -12.20
CA ARG A 215 -11.27 1.49 -11.02
C ARG A 215 -11.62 2.40 -9.85
N VAL A 216 -12.36 1.89 -8.88
CA VAL A 216 -12.80 2.67 -7.71
C VAL A 216 -11.88 2.41 -6.54
N LEU A 217 -11.29 3.46 -5.98
CA LEU A 217 -10.50 3.43 -4.76
C LEU A 217 -11.31 4.12 -3.67
N ALA A 218 -11.40 3.48 -2.51
CA ALA A 218 -12.13 4.00 -1.38
C ALA A 218 -11.29 3.91 -0.11
N ALA A 219 -11.37 4.95 0.74
CA ALA A 219 -10.72 4.93 2.04
C ALA A 219 -11.24 3.78 2.89
N VAL A 220 -10.34 2.98 3.48
CA VAL A 220 -10.73 1.80 4.26
C VAL A 220 -11.49 2.13 5.55
N GLY A 221 -11.35 3.36 6.04
CA GLY A 221 -12.02 3.91 7.21
C GLY A 221 -11.20 3.83 8.49
N ASN A 222 -11.46 4.76 9.41
CA ASN A 222 -10.60 5.03 10.56
C ASN A 222 -11.10 4.43 11.89
N SER A 223 -11.70 3.24 11.84
CA SER A 223 -12.10 2.50 13.05
C SER A 223 -11.67 1.05 12.98
N PRO A 224 -10.86 0.54 13.94
CA PRO A 224 -10.67 -0.89 14.10
C PRO A 224 -12.03 -1.51 14.42
N GLY A 225 -12.33 -2.68 13.87
CA GLY A 225 -13.57 -3.39 14.16
C GLY A 225 -14.80 -2.91 13.37
N GLN A 226 -14.65 -1.99 12.41
CA GLN A 226 -15.71 -1.65 11.46
C GLN A 226 -15.29 -1.88 10.01
N ALA A 227 -16.28 -2.06 9.15
CA ALA A 227 -16.13 -2.01 7.71
C ALA A 227 -16.76 -0.72 7.18
N PHE A 228 -16.44 -0.30 5.96
CA PHE A 228 -16.89 1.01 5.47
C PHE A 228 -17.49 0.88 4.07
N CYS A 229 -18.67 1.47 3.86
CA CYS A 229 -19.31 1.59 2.57
C CYS A 229 -18.89 2.93 1.93
N PRO A 230 -18.23 2.97 0.75
CA PRO A 230 -18.17 1.91 -0.26
C PRO A 230 -16.90 1.05 -0.28
N ALA A 231 -15.95 1.21 0.63
CA ALA A 231 -14.72 0.42 0.65
C ALA A 231 -14.93 -1.10 0.65
N SER A 232 -16.03 -1.59 1.22
CA SER A 232 -16.39 -3.00 1.23
C SER A 232 -16.99 -3.52 -0.09
N ALA A 233 -17.22 -2.66 -1.09
CA ALA A 233 -17.75 -3.08 -2.39
C ALA A 233 -16.78 -4.05 -3.09
N ALA A 234 -17.31 -4.98 -3.89
CA ALA A 234 -16.49 -5.90 -4.66
C ALA A 234 -15.73 -5.19 -5.80
N GLY A 235 -16.28 -4.07 -6.29
CA GLY A 235 -15.66 -3.20 -7.29
C GLY A 235 -14.76 -2.10 -6.74
N ALA A 236 -14.64 -1.98 -5.41
CA ALA A 236 -13.75 -1.02 -4.78
C ALA A 236 -12.42 -1.67 -4.40
N ILE A 237 -11.35 -0.87 -4.40
CA ILE A 237 -10.08 -1.15 -3.74
C ILE A 237 -10.09 -0.34 -2.43
N ALA A 238 -10.13 -1.02 -1.29
CA ALA A 238 -10.06 -0.40 0.02
C ALA A 238 -8.59 -0.05 0.32
N VAL A 239 -8.31 1.25 0.47
CA VAL A 239 -6.96 1.77 0.62
C VAL A 239 -6.74 2.26 2.04
N GLY A 240 -5.63 1.85 2.64
CA GLY A 240 -5.20 2.30 3.96
C GLY A 240 -3.72 2.64 3.99
N PHE A 241 -3.25 3.05 5.16
CA PHE A 241 -1.84 3.15 5.48
C PHE A 241 -1.36 1.95 6.28
N GLN A 242 -0.05 1.75 6.22
CA GLN A 242 0.72 0.92 7.14
C GLN A 242 1.98 1.68 7.55
N LEU A 243 2.54 1.27 8.68
CA LEU A 243 3.89 1.65 9.09
C LEU A 243 4.85 0.51 8.81
N ASP A 244 6.13 0.88 8.76
CA ASP A 244 7.22 -0.06 8.66
C ASP A 244 7.91 -0.02 10.01
N ARG A 245 7.62 -1.03 10.81
CA ARG A 245 8.23 -1.18 12.12
C ARG A 245 9.56 -1.88 11.90
N ARG A 246 10.62 -1.15 12.23
CA ARG A 246 11.99 -1.63 12.07
C ARG A 246 12.62 -1.89 13.41
N GLU A 247 13.20 -3.07 13.56
CA GLU A 247 13.95 -3.45 14.73
C GLU A 247 15.27 -4.09 14.31
N ARG A 248 16.32 -3.82 15.09
CA ARG A 248 17.61 -4.50 14.88
C ARG A 248 17.47 -5.90 15.44
N VAL A 249 17.57 -6.90 14.58
CA VAL A 249 17.57 -8.30 14.98
C VAL A 249 18.94 -8.90 14.71
N ALA A 250 19.67 -9.18 15.79
CA ALA A 250 21.05 -9.65 15.75
C ALA A 250 21.96 -8.80 14.83
N LEU A 251 22.31 -9.34 13.65
CA LEU A 251 23.30 -8.76 12.72
C LEU A 251 22.69 -7.95 11.58
N HIS A 252 21.37 -7.77 11.54
CA HIS A 252 20.67 -7.07 10.45
C HIS A 252 19.50 -6.23 10.98
N GLU A 253 18.91 -5.39 10.12
CA GLU A 253 17.67 -4.68 10.41
C GLU A 253 16.50 -5.44 9.78
N ALA A 254 15.60 -5.90 10.63
CA ALA A 254 14.32 -6.44 10.21
C ALA A 254 13.28 -5.32 10.14
N ALA A 255 12.35 -5.50 9.22
CA ALA A 255 11.23 -4.61 8.95
C ALA A 255 9.99 -5.48 8.86
N TRP A 256 8.88 -5.02 9.40
CA TRP A 256 7.60 -5.69 9.16
C TRP A 256 6.49 -4.66 9.13
N SER A 257 5.42 -5.01 8.41
CA SER A 257 4.22 -4.19 8.37
C SER A 257 3.64 -4.04 9.78
N ALA A 258 3.33 -2.81 10.16
CA ALA A 258 2.65 -2.47 11.39
C ALA A 258 1.41 -1.63 11.11
N ALA A 259 0.45 -1.68 12.04
CA ALA A 259 -0.71 -0.80 11.99
C ALA A 259 -0.27 0.68 11.99
N PRO A 260 -1.00 1.57 11.29
CA PRO A 260 -0.67 2.98 11.26
C PRO A 260 -0.84 3.66 12.64
N ASP A 261 -0.35 4.90 12.76
CA ASP A 261 -0.42 5.71 14.00
C ASP A 261 -1.84 6.19 14.35
N TYR A 262 -2.87 5.67 13.67
CA TYR A 262 -4.27 5.99 13.88
C TYR A 262 -5.13 4.72 13.79
N ALA A 263 -6.34 4.81 14.33
CA ALA A 263 -7.35 3.78 14.21
C ALA A 263 -7.68 3.51 12.73
N GLN A 264 -7.54 2.28 12.24
CA GLN A 264 -7.87 1.92 10.85
C GLN A 264 -8.61 0.58 10.82
N SER A 265 -9.55 0.45 9.90
CA SER A 265 -10.15 -0.85 9.60
C SER A 265 -9.12 -1.83 9.04
N GLN A 266 -9.24 -3.10 9.43
CA GLN A 266 -8.35 -4.18 8.99
C GLN A 266 -8.71 -4.72 7.60
N LEU A 267 -9.82 -4.25 7.00
CA LEU A 267 -10.32 -4.74 5.72
C LEU A 267 -9.71 -3.97 4.53
N THR A 268 -8.39 -3.77 4.56
CA THR A 268 -7.61 -3.12 3.49
C THR A 268 -7.31 -4.08 2.36
N ASP A 269 -7.49 -3.64 1.11
CA ASP A 269 -6.98 -4.38 -0.03
C ASP A 269 -5.56 -3.95 -0.41
N ALA A 270 -5.26 -2.66 -0.24
CA ALA A 270 -3.96 -2.07 -0.52
C ALA A 270 -3.54 -1.16 0.65
N THR A 271 -2.28 -1.28 1.05
CA THR A 271 -1.67 -0.41 2.05
C THR A 271 -0.53 0.38 1.42
N LEU A 272 -0.45 1.67 1.76
CA LEU A 272 0.70 2.50 1.45
C LEU A 272 1.52 2.75 2.71
N MET A 273 2.81 3.00 2.53
CA MET A 273 3.64 3.54 3.61
C MET A 273 3.13 4.89 4.06
N GLN A 274 2.79 5.02 5.34
CA GLN A 274 2.27 6.27 5.91
C GLN A 274 3.34 7.37 5.86
N PRO A 275 3.09 8.52 5.19
CA PRO A 275 3.96 9.68 5.31
C PRO A 275 3.87 10.26 6.72
N ALA A 276 5.00 10.76 7.24
CA ALA A 276 5.03 11.40 8.55
C ALA A 276 4.04 12.58 8.62
N GLY A 277 3.20 12.60 9.65
CA GLY A 277 2.20 13.65 9.88
C GLY A 277 0.93 13.54 9.03
N VAL A 278 0.81 12.56 8.14
CA VAL A 278 -0.42 12.33 7.35
C VAL A 278 -1.25 11.25 8.05
N LEU A 279 -2.37 11.65 8.67
CA LEU A 279 -3.20 10.78 9.51
C LEU A 279 -4.57 10.54 8.88
N GLY A 280 -4.87 9.29 8.51
CA GLY A 280 -6.19 8.90 8.00
C GLY A 280 -6.16 8.20 6.65
N SER A 281 -7.02 7.19 6.51
CA SER A 281 -7.13 6.40 5.27
C SER A 281 -7.63 7.25 4.09
N SER A 282 -8.34 8.34 4.36
CA SER A 282 -8.71 9.39 3.38
C SER A 282 -7.54 9.92 2.56
N PHE A 283 -6.32 9.87 3.09
CA PHE A 283 -5.14 10.39 2.41
C PHE A 283 -4.31 9.29 1.74
N ALA A 284 -4.53 8.02 2.09
CA ALA A 284 -3.93 6.90 1.38
C ALA A 284 -4.56 6.69 0.00
N THR A 285 -5.90 6.80 -0.08
CA THR A 285 -6.68 6.67 -1.30
C THR A 285 -6.21 7.60 -2.45
N PRO A 286 -6.06 8.92 -2.26
CA PRO A 286 -5.60 9.82 -3.32
C PRO A 286 -4.16 9.57 -3.74
N LEU A 287 -3.29 9.15 -2.81
CA LEU A 287 -1.91 8.79 -3.14
C LEU A 287 -1.86 7.58 -4.08
N LEU A 288 -2.62 6.52 -3.77
CA LEU A 288 -2.69 5.36 -4.65
C LEU A 288 -3.40 5.68 -5.97
N ALA A 289 -4.46 6.49 -5.93
CA ALA A 289 -5.18 6.92 -7.13
C ALA A 289 -4.24 7.70 -8.08
N GLY A 290 -3.43 8.62 -7.54
CA GLY A 290 -2.40 9.32 -8.30
C GLY A 290 -1.34 8.35 -8.86
N ALA A 291 -0.91 7.36 -8.08
CA ALA A 291 0.06 6.37 -8.55
C ALA A 291 -0.50 5.49 -9.68
N LEU A 292 -1.79 5.13 -9.65
CA LEU A 292 -2.46 4.46 -10.77
C LEU A 292 -2.48 5.34 -12.03
N ALA A 293 -2.67 6.65 -11.88
CA ALA A 293 -2.62 7.59 -12.99
C ALA A 293 -1.22 7.71 -13.62
N LEU A 294 -0.15 7.41 -12.87
CA LEU A 294 1.21 7.33 -13.40
C LEU A 294 1.48 6.07 -14.26
N GLY A 295 0.55 5.10 -14.29
CA GLY A 295 0.62 3.96 -15.20
C GLY A 295 0.94 2.62 -14.54
N ILE A 296 0.63 2.42 -13.25
CA ILE A 296 0.62 1.07 -12.68
C ILE A 296 -0.30 0.17 -13.51
N GLY A 297 0.27 -0.93 -14.02
CA GLY A 297 -0.44 -1.87 -14.87
C GLY A 297 -0.46 -1.51 -16.37
N ALA A 298 0.49 -0.73 -16.88
CA ALA A 298 0.61 -0.50 -18.32
C ALA A 298 0.73 -1.84 -19.09
N GLY A 299 -0.32 -2.21 -19.85
CA GLY A 299 -0.44 -3.49 -20.55
C GLY A 299 -1.78 -4.18 -20.26
N ASN A 300 -1.89 -4.87 -19.13
CA ASN A 300 -3.13 -5.46 -18.61
C ASN A 300 -3.41 -4.92 -17.19
N PRO A 301 -3.91 -3.68 -17.07
CA PRO A 301 -3.88 -2.95 -15.81
C PRO A 301 -4.67 -3.60 -14.69
N ASP A 302 -5.79 -4.23 -15.03
CA ASP A 302 -6.63 -4.88 -14.04
C ASP A 302 -6.05 -6.21 -13.57
N ASP A 303 -5.37 -6.96 -14.43
CA ASP A 303 -4.71 -8.20 -14.02
C ASP A 303 -3.44 -7.93 -13.23
N ASP A 304 -2.66 -6.97 -13.69
CA ASP A 304 -1.38 -6.61 -13.09
C ASP A 304 -1.56 -6.02 -11.69
N LEU A 305 -2.41 -4.99 -11.55
CA LEU A 305 -2.74 -4.40 -10.25
C LEU A 305 -3.27 -5.45 -9.28
N ARG A 306 -4.12 -6.34 -9.79
CA ARG A 306 -4.72 -7.40 -9.00
C ARG A 306 -3.67 -8.38 -8.46
N ARG A 307 -2.71 -8.79 -9.30
CA ARG A 307 -1.60 -9.65 -8.89
C ARG A 307 -0.61 -8.96 -7.96
N LEU A 308 -0.32 -7.67 -8.20
CA LEU A 308 0.48 -6.83 -7.31
C LEU A 308 -0.13 -6.78 -5.90
N MET A 309 -1.42 -6.45 -5.80
CA MET A 309 -2.14 -6.43 -4.53
C MET A 309 -2.16 -7.81 -3.85
N ALA A 310 -2.42 -8.89 -4.61
CA ALA A 310 -2.38 -10.25 -4.08
C ALA A 310 -1.01 -10.58 -3.46
N SER A 311 0.08 -10.28 -4.18
CA SER A 311 1.43 -10.52 -3.69
C SER A 311 1.74 -9.73 -2.42
N ALA A 312 1.31 -8.46 -2.35
CA ALA A 312 1.49 -7.61 -1.17
C ALA A 312 0.72 -8.15 0.05
N GLN A 313 -0.54 -8.58 -0.16
CA GLN A 313 -1.37 -9.15 0.91
C GLN A 313 -0.77 -10.45 1.47
N ILE A 314 -0.31 -11.34 0.59
CA ILE A 314 0.33 -12.60 0.99
C ILE A 314 1.67 -12.33 1.68
N GLY A 315 2.45 -11.37 1.17
CA GLY A 315 3.68 -10.90 1.79
C GLY A 315 3.45 -10.35 3.20
N ALA A 316 2.39 -9.57 3.40
CA ALA A 316 2.02 -9.05 4.73
C ALA A 316 1.65 -10.16 5.72
N LEU A 317 1.01 -11.25 5.26
CA LEU A 317 0.77 -12.43 6.10
C LEU A 317 2.08 -13.09 6.53
N ALA A 318 3.07 -13.19 5.64
CA ALA A 318 4.40 -13.67 6.00
C ALA A 318 5.10 -12.73 6.98
N ASP A 319 4.96 -11.42 6.82
CA ASP A 319 5.58 -10.44 7.74
C ASP A 319 5.04 -10.55 9.17
N ILE A 320 3.75 -10.88 9.35
CA ILE A 320 3.16 -11.16 10.67
C ILE A 320 3.83 -12.39 11.32
N ASP A 321 3.99 -13.47 10.56
CA ASP A 321 4.68 -14.68 11.00
C ASP A 321 6.17 -14.41 11.29
N MET A 322 6.80 -13.51 10.53
CA MET A 322 8.19 -13.12 10.71
C MET A 322 8.38 -12.31 12.01
N ALA A 323 7.40 -11.47 12.38
CA ALA A 323 7.42 -10.82 13.68
C ALA A 323 7.30 -11.83 14.83
N GLU A 324 6.47 -12.87 14.70
CA GLU A 324 6.42 -13.99 15.67
C GLU A 324 7.78 -14.69 15.74
N TRP A 325 8.42 -14.97 14.60
CA TRP A 325 9.74 -15.59 14.56
C TRP A 325 10.77 -14.83 15.38
N TYR A 326 10.92 -13.54 15.10
CA TYR A 326 11.99 -12.74 15.69
C TYR A 326 11.74 -12.39 17.16
N SER A 327 10.49 -12.39 17.61
CA SER A 327 10.15 -12.10 19.01
C SER A 327 10.33 -13.30 19.93
N ARG A 328 10.51 -14.51 19.39
CA ARG A 328 10.61 -15.74 20.18
C ARG A 328 12.04 -16.20 20.41
N PRO A 329 12.38 -16.72 21.61
CA PRO A 329 13.65 -17.41 21.83
C PRO A 329 13.70 -18.65 20.95
N GLN A 330 14.69 -18.69 20.06
CA GLN A 330 14.89 -19.81 19.12
C GLN A 330 15.48 -21.02 19.86
N GLY A 331 15.01 -22.22 19.53
CA GLY A 331 15.51 -23.48 20.11
C GLY A 331 14.86 -23.87 21.44
N GLU A 332 13.77 -23.20 21.85
CA GLU A 332 12.92 -23.65 22.95
C GLU A 332 11.91 -24.71 22.51
N ASP A 333 11.50 -24.70 21.23
CA ASP A 333 10.56 -25.65 20.63
C ASP A 333 10.91 -25.88 19.15
N ASP A 334 11.94 -26.71 18.91
CA ASP A 334 12.49 -26.99 17.58
C ASP A 334 11.42 -27.42 16.56
N ALA A 335 10.39 -28.15 16.99
CA ALA A 335 9.33 -28.60 16.11
C ALA A 335 8.43 -27.43 15.65
N ARG A 336 8.10 -26.52 16.57
CA ARG A 336 7.33 -25.31 16.25
C ARG A 336 8.15 -24.31 15.44
N ASP A 337 9.44 -24.17 15.74
CA ASP A 337 10.34 -23.29 14.99
C ASP A 337 10.50 -23.79 13.54
N ALA A 338 10.69 -25.10 13.34
CA ALA A 338 10.74 -25.70 12.01
C ALA A 338 9.41 -25.57 11.23
N GLU A 339 8.27 -25.66 11.90
CA GLU A 339 6.97 -25.46 11.25
C GLU A 339 6.75 -23.99 10.86
N LEU A 340 7.16 -23.04 11.71
CA LEU A 340 7.13 -21.62 11.38
C LEU A 340 8.05 -21.31 10.20
N GLU A 341 9.21 -21.98 10.08
CA GLU A 341 10.15 -21.85 8.95
C GLU A 341 9.54 -22.26 7.65
N LYS A 342 8.96 -23.45 7.67
CA LYS A 342 8.27 -23.98 6.51
C LYS A 342 7.11 -23.08 6.09
N ARG A 343 6.36 -22.55 7.06
CA ARG A 343 5.23 -21.64 6.82
C ARG A 343 5.69 -20.33 6.18
N LEU A 344 6.71 -19.70 6.73
CA LEU A 344 7.29 -18.46 6.19
C LEU A 344 7.86 -18.65 4.79
N ALA A 345 8.71 -19.66 4.61
CA ALA A 345 9.30 -19.97 3.32
C ALA A 345 8.23 -20.18 2.25
N TYR A 346 7.17 -20.93 2.59
CA TYR A 346 6.05 -21.18 1.71
C TYR A 346 5.26 -19.90 1.39
N THR A 347 4.85 -19.12 2.40
CA THR A 347 4.07 -17.90 2.18
C THR A 347 4.83 -16.87 1.36
N TYR A 348 6.13 -16.64 1.62
CA TYR A 348 6.96 -15.77 0.79
C TYR A 348 7.10 -16.28 -0.64
N ALA A 349 7.32 -17.59 -0.84
CA ALA A 349 7.40 -18.17 -2.17
C ALA A 349 6.11 -17.94 -2.98
N VAL A 350 4.94 -18.09 -2.34
CA VAL A 350 3.65 -17.80 -3.00
C VAL A 350 3.50 -16.31 -3.30
N ALA A 351 3.88 -15.41 -2.39
CA ALA A 351 3.86 -13.96 -2.64
C ALA A 351 4.73 -13.58 -3.85
N ILE A 352 5.96 -14.10 -3.90
CA ILE A 352 6.91 -13.87 -4.99
C ILE A 352 6.37 -14.42 -6.31
N GLN A 353 5.83 -15.64 -6.32
CA GLN A 353 5.25 -16.26 -7.52
C GLN A 353 4.00 -15.49 -8.02
N ALA A 354 3.20 -14.95 -7.10
CA ALA A 354 2.04 -14.13 -7.44
C ALA A 354 2.47 -12.79 -8.08
N HIS A 355 3.65 -12.26 -7.71
CA HIS A 355 4.14 -10.96 -8.17
C HIS A 355 4.43 -10.97 -9.69
N PRO A 356 3.75 -10.12 -10.48
CA PRO A 356 3.77 -10.21 -11.94
C PRO A 356 5.12 -9.83 -12.58
N HIS A 357 5.96 -9.09 -11.87
CA HIS A 357 7.23 -8.55 -12.37
C HIS A 357 8.47 -9.26 -11.80
N TYR A 358 8.30 -10.47 -11.26
CA TYR A 358 9.41 -11.27 -10.78
C TYR A 358 9.67 -12.47 -11.71
N PRO A 359 10.94 -12.79 -12.04
CA PRO A 359 12.17 -12.06 -11.71
C PRO A 359 12.49 -10.90 -12.68
N GLY A 360 11.65 -10.67 -13.70
CA GLY A 360 11.92 -9.69 -14.77
C GLY A 360 11.42 -8.29 -14.47
N LEU A 361 12.32 -7.31 -14.41
CA LEU A 361 11.98 -5.90 -14.25
C LEU A 361 12.06 -5.16 -15.58
N ALA A 362 10.95 -4.57 -16.00
CA ALA A 362 10.92 -3.58 -17.07
C ALA A 362 10.74 -2.18 -16.45
N PRO A 363 11.30 -1.11 -17.04
CA PRO A 363 11.23 0.24 -16.47
C PRO A 363 9.81 0.70 -16.11
N GLU A 364 8.83 0.33 -16.94
CA GLU A 364 7.41 0.65 -16.80
C GLU A 364 6.72 -0.06 -15.62
N THR A 365 7.28 -1.17 -15.15
CA THR A 365 6.70 -1.97 -14.06
C THR A 365 7.21 -1.57 -12.67
N LEU A 366 8.26 -0.73 -12.62
CA LEU A 366 8.96 -0.37 -11.38
C LEU A 366 8.07 0.34 -10.36
N LEU A 367 7.11 1.16 -10.79
CA LEU A 367 6.23 1.87 -9.86
C LEU A 367 5.33 0.91 -9.06
N GLY A 368 4.67 -0.03 -9.76
CA GLY A 368 3.83 -1.04 -9.13
C GLY A 368 4.65 -1.97 -8.22
N SER A 369 5.80 -2.44 -8.71
CA SER A 369 6.71 -3.27 -7.93
C SER A 369 7.25 -2.55 -6.68
N ALA A 370 7.53 -1.25 -6.76
CA ALA A 370 8.02 -0.48 -5.61
C ALA A 370 6.94 -0.30 -4.55
N ILE A 371 5.70 0.00 -4.96
CA ILE A 371 4.59 0.23 -4.03
C ILE A 371 4.13 -1.08 -3.37
N PHE A 372 4.01 -2.16 -4.13
CA PHE A 372 3.40 -3.41 -3.65
C PHE A 372 4.42 -4.50 -3.29
N GLY A 373 5.63 -4.45 -3.85
CA GLY A 373 6.63 -5.51 -3.76
C GLY A 373 7.79 -5.23 -2.79
N ALA A 374 8.21 -3.97 -2.66
CA ALA A 374 9.47 -3.64 -2.01
C ALA A 374 9.61 -4.22 -0.59
N SER A 375 8.64 -3.95 0.30
CA SER A 375 8.72 -4.37 1.70
C SER A 375 8.81 -5.88 1.84
N PHE A 376 7.85 -6.63 1.28
CA PHE A 376 7.83 -8.09 1.48
C PHE A 376 9.01 -8.79 0.80
N ILE A 377 9.55 -8.24 -0.31
CA ILE A 377 10.70 -8.85 -0.99
C ILE A 377 12.00 -8.60 -0.23
N ILE A 378 12.16 -7.42 0.39
CA ILE A 378 13.26 -7.17 1.33
C ILE A 378 13.19 -8.14 2.50
N ASN A 379 11.99 -8.34 3.06
CA ASN A 379 11.76 -9.23 4.19
C ASN A 379 11.96 -10.71 3.85
N ALA A 380 11.48 -11.16 2.69
CA ALA A 380 11.76 -12.49 2.16
C ALA A 380 13.28 -12.71 2.03
N GLY A 381 13.99 -11.75 1.44
CA GLY A 381 15.44 -11.80 1.33
C GLY A 381 16.14 -11.87 2.68
N LEU A 382 15.65 -11.14 3.67
CA LEU A 382 16.15 -11.18 5.05
C LEU A 382 15.91 -12.54 5.72
N PHE A 383 14.70 -13.10 5.56
CA PHE A 383 14.34 -14.42 6.06
C PHE A 383 15.29 -15.49 5.49
N PHE A 384 15.45 -15.54 4.17
CA PHE A 384 16.35 -16.50 3.52
C PHE A 384 17.83 -16.26 3.85
N MET A 385 18.24 -15.00 4.09
CA MET A 385 19.58 -14.73 4.62
C MET A 385 19.75 -15.34 6.02
N GLY A 386 18.73 -15.23 6.87
CA GLY A 386 18.71 -15.76 8.24
C GLY A 386 18.75 -17.29 8.30
N THR A 387 18.09 -17.98 7.37
CA THR A 387 18.11 -19.46 7.26
C THR A 387 19.34 -19.99 6.53
N GLY A 388 20.18 -19.11 5.98
CA GLY A 388 21.44 -19.46 5.31
C GLY A 388 21.32 -19.73 3.81
N GLU A 389 20.14 -19.53 3.22
CA GLU A 389 19.84 -19.60 1.78
C GLU A 389 20.37 -18.34 1.05
N LEU A 390 21.68 -18.11 1.12
CA LEU A 390 22.31 -16.84 0.74
C LEU A 390 22.15 -16.47 -0.75
N GLU A 391 22.10 -17.45 -1.65
CA GLU A 391 21.89 -17.18 -3.09
C GLU A 391 20.47 -16.68 -3.38
N LEU A 392 19.47 -17.25 -2.71
CA LEU A 392 18.09 -16.79 -2.84
C LEU A 392 17.94 -15.40 -2.21
N ALA A 393 18.52 -15.19 -1.03
CA ALA A 393 18.58 -13.87 -0.39
C ALA A 393 19.21 -12.83 -1.32
N ARG A 394 20.34 -13.15 -1.95
CA ARG A 394 21.03 -12.27 -2.91
C ARG A 394 20.14 -11.92 -4.10
N GLN A 395 19.44 -12.90 -4.68
CA GLN A 395 18.54 -12.67 -5.82
C GLN A 395 17.39 -11.71 -5.44
N LEU A 396 16.72 -11.98 -4.32
CA LEU A 396 15.59 -11.17 -3.85
C LEU A 396 16.03 -9.75 -3.49
N LEU A 397 17.14 -9.60 -2.76
CA LEU A 397 17.63 -8.29 -2.36
C LEU A 397 18.20 -7.50 -3.53
N SER A 398 18.83 -8.16 -4.52
CA SER A 398 19.25 -7.50 -5.78
C SER A 398 18.05 -7.00 -6.57
N TRP A 399 16.97 -7.78 -6.64
CA TRP A 399 15.72 -7.35 -7.24
C TRP A 399 15.14 -6.15 -6.48
N ALA A 400 15.11 -6.19 -5.14
CA ALA A 400 14.63 -5.08 -4.33
C ALA A 400 15.47 -3.80 -4.55
N ARG A 401 16.80 -3.91 -4.66
CA ARG A 401 17.68 -2.78 -5.02
C ARG A 401 17.34 -2.17 -6.37
N ALA A 402 17.02 -2.99 -7.36
CA ALA A 402 16.67 -2.53 -8.69
C ALA A 402 15.31 -1.80 -8.70
N VAL A 403 14.36 -2.24 -7.86
CA VAL A 403 13.03 -1.65 -7.75
C VAL A 403 13.01 -0.37 -6.92
N VAL A 404 13.65 -0.38 -5.75
CA VAL A 404 13.72 0.75 -4.81
C VAL A 404 15.19 1.14 -4.55
N PRO A 405 15.86 1.79 -5.53
CA PRO A 405 17.27 2.15 -5.39
C PRO A 405 17.55 3.13 -4.23
N GLY A 406 16.55 3.92 -3.82
CA GLY A 406 16.60 4.82 -2.67
C GLY A 406 16.41 4.16 -1.30
N ASN A 407 16.09 2.86 -1.24
CA ASN A 407 15.88 2.17 0.02
C ASN A 407 17.20 1.72 0.65
N CYS A 408 17.57 2.33 1.78
CA CYS A 408 18.82 2.04 2.48
C CYS A 408 18.89 0.62 3.07
N HIS A 409 17.74 0.01 3.37
CA HIS A 409 17.66 -1.32 3.97
C HIS A 409 17.86 -2.41 2.93
N ALA A 410 17.29 -2.25 1.73
CA ALA A 410 17.61 -3.11 0.60
C ALA A 410 19.13 -3.13 0.36
N ALA A 411 19.79 -1.96 0.42
CA ALA A 411 21.24 -1.82 0.28
C ALA A 411 22.00 -2.51 1.42
N ALA A 412 21.68 -2.19 2.67
CA ALA A 412 22.36 -2.78 3.82
C ALA A 412 22.19 -4.32 3.88
N ASN A 413 20.99 -4.84 3.62
CA ASN A 413 20.73 -6.28 3.66
C ASN A 413 21.39 -7.02 2.48
N LEU A 414 21.44 -6.42 1.28
CA LEU A 414 22.20 -7.00 0.17
C LEU A 414 23.70 -7.00 0.48
N GLY A 415 24.23 -5.90 1.03
CA GLY A 415 25.61 -5.80 1.47
C GLY A 415 25.96 -6.86 2.52
N LYS A 416 25.07 -7.08 3.49
CA LYS A 416 25.22 -8.14 4.49
C LYS A 416 25.23 -9.53 3.86
N THR A 417 24.36 -9.77 2.89
CA THR A 417 24.30 -11.04 2.17
C THR A 417 25.61 -11.33 1.45
N PHE A 418 26.14 -10.36 0.70
CA PHE A 418 27.44 -10.49 0.04
C PHE A 418 28.58 -10.76 1.03
N TYR A 419 28.58 -10.09 2.19
CA TYR A 419 29.59 -10.32 3.21
C TYR A 419 29.53 -11.75 3.78
N LEU A 420 28.33 -12.25 4.09
CA LEU A 420 28.14 -13.63 4.56
C LEU A 420 28.58 -14.66 3.50
N MET A 421 28.31 -14.39 2.22
CA MET A 421 28.79 -15.22 1.12
C MET A 421 30.31 -15.20 1.03
N ALA A 422 30.95 -14.03 1.16
CA ALA A 422 32.41 -13.91 1.17
C ALA A 422 33.05 -14.73 2.29
N GLN A 423 32.46 -14.70 3.49
CA GLN A 423 32.94 -15.48 4.64
C GLN A 423 32.86 -17.00 4.44
N ARG A 424 31.97 -17.47 3.55
CA ARG A 424 31.77 -18.89 3.24
C ARG A 424 32.42 -19.31 1.92
N SER A 425 32.98 -18.36 1.16
CA SER A 425 33.54 -18.65 -0.15
C SER A 425 34.91 -19.32 0.03
N GLU A 426 35.02 -20.54 -0.50
CA GLU A 426 36.30 -21.27 -0.61
C GLU A 426 37.00 -20.99 -1.95
N ASP A 427 36.26 -20.38 -2.88
CA ASP A 427 36.70 -20.07 -4.23
C ASP A 427 37.25 -18.64 -4.27
N GLY A 428 38.06 -18.30 -5.27
CA GLY A 428 38.69 -16.96 -5.44
C GLY A 428 37.72 -15.77 -5.62
N GLN A 429 36.44 -15.91 -5.27
CA GLN A 429 35.39 -14.90 -5.30
C GLN A 429 35.28 -14.11 -3.98
N THR A 430 35.93 -14.55 -2.89
CA THR A 430 35.89 -13.89 -1.56
C THR A 430 36.09 -12.37 -1.66
N MET A 431 37.09 -11.92 -2.42
CA MET A 431 37.39 -10.50 -2.56
C MET A 431 36.31 -9.73 -3.31
N ALA A 432 35.83 -10.26 -4.43
CA ALA A 432 34.78 -9.61 -5.21
C ALA A 432 33.47 -9.47 -4.40
N LEU A 433 33.12 -10.49 -3.62
CA LEU A 433 31.95 -10.48 -2.74
C LEU A 433 32.12 -9.46 -1.61
N ALA A 434 33.31 -9.38 -0.99
CA ALA A 434 33.58 -8.41 0.07
C ALA A 434 33.56 -6.95 -0.45
N GLU A 435 34.09 -6.71 -1.66
CA GLU A 435 34.03 -5.40 -2.30
C GLU A 435 32.59 -4.99 -2.65
N ALA A 436 31.80 -5.93 -3.20
CA ALA A 436 30.37 -5.71 -3.45
C ALA A 436 29.62 -5.37 -2.15
N ALA A 437 29.93 -6.09 -1.06
CA ALA A 437 29.38 -5.81 0.26
C ALA A 437 29.71 -4.39 0.74
N SER A 438 30.97 -3.97 0.59
CA SER A 438 31.41 -2.61 0.98
C SER A 438 30.73 -1.52 0.15
N GLY A 439 30.52 -1.76 -1.15
CA GLY A 439 29.81 -0.88 -2.06
C GLY A 439 28.35 -0.66 -1.66
N GLU A 440 27.61 -1.73 -1.36
CA GLU A 440 26.22 -1.63 -0.93
C GLU A 440 26.07 -0.95 0.44
N TYR A 441 26.97 -1.19 1.40
CA TYR A 441 26.96 -0.44 2.66
C TYR A 441 27.30 1.05 2.46
N ALA A 442 28.19 1.39 1.52
CA ALA A 442 28.44 2.78 1.17
C ALA A 442 27.18 3.46 0.62
N ALA A 443 26.41 2.77 -0.23
CA ALA A 443 25.12 3.25 -0.73
C ALA A 443 24.11 3.40 0.42
N ALA A 444 24.01 2.43 1.33
CA ALA A 444 23.14 2.51 2.50
C ALA A 444 23.47 3.71 3.41
N ILE A 445 24.76 3.98 3.66
CA ILE A 445 25.23 5.14 4.44
C ILE A 445 24.92 6.46 3.74
N ALA A 446 25.05 6.52 2.41
CA ALA A 446 24.70 7.72 1.65
C ALA A 446 23.20 8.05 1.78
N LEU A 447 22.35 7.02 1.80
CA LEU A 447 20.90 7.14 1.95
C LEU A 447 20.47 7.43 3.40
N ARG A 448 21.21 6.92 4.39
CA ARG A 448 20.95 7.16 5.82
C ARG A 448 22.23 7.57 6.56
N PRO A 449 22.72 8.81 6.38
CA PRO A 449 23.96 9.25 6.99
C PRO A 449 23.90 9.17 8.51
N ARG A 450 25.04 8.85 9.14
CA ARG A 450 25.21 8.77 10.61
C ARG A 450 24.45 7.63 11.30
N PHE A 451 23.87 6.70 10.54
CA PHE A 451 23.32 5.49 11.15
C PHE A 451 24.45 4.55 11.56
N GLU A 452 24.79 4.60 12.86
CA GLU A 452 25.94 3.92 13.45
C GLU A 452 26.05 2.42 13.10
N PRO A 453 24.97 1.62 13.08
CA PRO A 453 25.07 0.21 12.69
C PRO A 453 25.64 -0.01 11.29
N TYR A 454 25.31 0.84 10.30
CA TYR A 454 25.86 0.71 8.94
C TYR A 454 27.34 1.09 8.88
N LEU A 455 27.74 2.11 9.63
CA LEU A 455 29.14 2.52 9.74
C LEU A 455 30.00 1.38 10.34
N GLN A 456 29.49 0.73 11.38
CA GLN A 456 30.16 -0.39 12.05
C GLN A 456 30.29 -1.62 11.15
N GLU A 457 29.21 -2.03 10.47
CA GLU A 457 29.27 -3.18 9.56
C GLU A 457 30.21 -2.90 8.37
N LYS A 458 30.16 -1.69 7.78
CA LYS A 458 31.10 -1.32 6.72
C LYS A 458 32.56 -1.39 7.20
N ALA A 459 32.86 -0.87 8.39
CA ALA A 459 34.21 -0.91 8.95
C ALA A 459 34.72 -2.35 9.15
N LYS A 460 33.84 -3.29 9.54
CA LYS A 460 34.16 -4.73 9.64
C LYS A 460 34.50 -5.32 8.27
N ILE A 461 33.70 -5.02 7.25
CA ILE A 461 33.93 -5.49 5.88
C ILE A 461 35.25 -4.94 5.33
N ASP A 462 35.51 -3.64 5.53
CA ASP A 462 36.76 -3.02 5.07
C ASP A 462 37.98 -3.61 5.81
N ALA A 463 37.85 -4.01 7.06
CA ALA A 463 38.91 -4.71 7.80
C ALA A 463 39.13 -6.15 7.29
N PHE A 464 38.05 -6.85 6.94
CA PHE A 464 38.10 -8.17 6.30
C PHE A 464 38.86 -8.11 4.97
N ILE A 465 38.50 -7.15 4.09
CA ILE A 465 39.18 -6.88 2.81
C ILE A 465 40.68 -6.66 3.01
N ARG A 466 41.08 -5.84 3.98
CA ARG A 466 42.50 -5.56 4.25
C ARG A 466 43.27 -6.79 4.74
N THR A 467 42.62 -7.70 5.45
CA THR A 467 43.28 -8.88 6.04
C THR A 467 43.50 -9.96 4.98
N ASP A 468 42.51 -10.20 4.12
CA ASP A 468 42.62 -11.20 3.06
C ASP A 468 43.49 -10.72 1.90
N ALA A 469 43.56 -9.41 1.61
CA ALA A 469 44.49 -8.88 0.61
C ALA A 469 45.98 -9.06 0.96
N VAL A 470 46.29 -9.41 2.21
CA VAL A 470 47.66 -9.68 2.68
C VAL A 470 48.01 -11.17 2.63
N ARG A 471 47.02 -12.05 2.45
CA ARG A 471 47.19 -13.50 2.28
C ARG A 471 47.37 -13.83 0.81
#